data_AF-A0A564W669-F1
#
_entry.id   AF-A0A564W669-F1
#
_cell.length_a   1.000
_cell.length_b   1.000
_cell.length_c   1.000
_cell.angle_alpha   90.00
_cell.angle_beta   90.00
_cell.angle_gamma   90.00
#
_symmetry.space_group_name_H-M   'P 1'
#
loop_
_entity.id
_entity.type
_entity.pdbx_description
1 polymer ?
#
loop_
_entity_poly.entity_id
_entity_poly.type
_entity_poly.pdbx_seq_one_letter_code
_entity_poly.pdbx_strand_id
1 'polypeptide(L)'
;MASIRERNGKFNVIYSYTNEKGERKQKWETYETKAEAKRRKKEIEYKKEMGSFVVRKCKTLDELITEYVALYGKENWALSTYEGNVSLINNYTIIFWMMTCY
;
A
#
# COMPACT_ATOMS: atom_id res chain seq x y z
N MET A 1 11.64 9.59 -1.46
CA MET A 1 11.54 10.83 -0.70
C MET A 1 11.40 11.95 -1.71
N ALA A 2 10.44 12.85 -1.51
CA ALA A 2 10.26 14.02 -2.36
C ALA A 2 10.98 15.22 -1.75
N SER A 3 11.59 16.05 -2.57
CA SER A 3 12.35 17.23 -2.14
C SER A 3 11.81 18.49 -2.79
N ILE A 4 11.90 19.63 -2.10
CA ILE A 4 11.50 20.93 -2.64
C ILE A 4 12.76 21.77 -2.81
N ARG A 5 12.98 22.32 -4.00
CA ARG A 5 14.04 23.28 -4.29
C ARG A 5 13.46 24.58 -4.80
N GLU A 6 13.86 25.68 -4.18
CA GLU A 6 13.49 27.02 -4.63
C GLU A 6 14.52 27.53 -5.65
N ARG A 7 14.04 28.07 -6.78
CA ARG A 7 14.89 28.72 -7.78
C ARG A 7 14.13 29.89 -8.39
N ASN A 8 14.69 31.10 -8.27
CA ASN A 8 14.14 32.33 -8.85
C ASN A 8 12.67 32.60 -8.46
N GLY A 9 12.33 32.47 -7.17
CA GLY A 9 10.97 32.68 -6.66
C GLY A 9 9.96 31.59 -7.01
N LYS A 10 10.38 30.51 -7.69
CA LYS A 10 9.56 29.34 -8.00
C LYS A 10 9.99 28.12 -7.18
N PHE A 11 9.04 27.28 -6.81
CA PHE A 11 9.25 26.08 -6.00
C PHE A 11 9.18 24.82 -6.87
N ASN A 12 10.26 24.04 -6.92
CA ASN A 12 10.33 22.80 -7.67
C ASN A 12 10.21 21.61 -6.74
N VAL A 13 9.24 20.74 -6.96
CA VAL A 13 9.09 19.45 -6.29
C VAL A 13 9.78 18.39 -7.15
N ILE A 14 10.80 17.75 -6.58
CA ILE A 14 11.61 16.72 -7.25
C ILE A 14 11.35 15.40 -6.55
N TYR A 15 10.93 14.38 -7.31
CA TYR A 15 10.69 13.05 -6.78
C TYR A 15 11.12 11.94 -7.75
N SER A 16 11.56 10.82 -7.19
CA SER A 16 11.93 9.63 -7.96
C SER A 16 10.73 8.71 -8.16
N TYR A 17 10.54 8.19 -9.37
CA TYR A 17 9.54 7.19 -9.70
C TYR A 17 10.16 6.04 -10.51
N THR A 18 9.58 4.86 -10.39
CA THR A 18 10.01 3.67 -11.15
C THR A 18 9.06 3.52 -12.34
N ASN A 19 9.61 3.46 -13.56
CA ASN A 19 8.83 3.19 -14.76
C ASN A 19 8.47 1.70 -14.89
N GLU A 20 7.54 1.37 -15.78
CA GLU A 20 7.14 -0.02 -16.11
C GLU A 20 8.33 -0.91 -16.53
N LYS A 21 9.41 -0.30 -17.03
CA LYS A 21 10.68 -0.98 -17.39
C LYS A 21 11.64 -1.19 -16.22
N GLY A 22 11.24 -0.87 -14.98
CA GLY A 22 12.07 -0.99 -13.78
C GLY A 22 13.13 0.11 -13.60
N GLU A 23 13.23 1.06 -14.54
CA GLU A 23 14.18 2.17 -14.45
C GLU A 23 13.71 3.24 -13.46
N ARG A 24 14.61 3.68 -12.57
CA ARG A 24 14.36 4.81 -11.66
C ARG A 24 14.60 6.13 -12.40
N LYS A 25 13.55 6.91 -12.63
CA LYS A 25 13.63 8.26 -13.21
C LYS A 25 13.24 9.32 -12.19
N GLN A 26 13.67 10.55 -12.44
CA GLN A 26 13.30 11.71 -11.61
C GLN A 26 12.31 12.59 -12.38
N LYS A 27 11.27 13.04 -11.69
CA LYS A 27 10.30 14.00 -12.23
C LYS A 27 10.40 15.32 -11.45
N TRP A 28 10.30 16.41 -12.19
CA TRP A 28 10.42 17.78 -11.70
C TRP A 28 9.10 18.49 -11.98
N GLU A 29 8.45 19.00 -10.94
CA GLU A 29 7.20 19.76 -11.04
C GLU A 29 7.44 21.15 -10.44
N THR A 30 7.20 22.21 -11.22
CA THR A 30 7.40 23.60 -10.78
C THR A 30 6.07 24.22 -10.33
N TYR A 31 6.11 24.93 -9.21
CA TYR A 31 4.98 25.60 -8.57
C TYR A 31 5.33 27.06 -8.26
N GLU A 32 4.33 27.92 -8.23
CA GLU A 32 4.51 29.34 -7.94
C GLU A 32 4.53 29.62 -6.44
N THR A 33 3.74 28.86 -5.65
CA THR A 33 3.68 29.05 -4.20
C THR A 33 4.32 27.92 -3.41
N LYS A 34 4.90 28.26 -2.25
CA LYS A 34 5.48 27.29 -1.31
C LYS A 34 4.43 26.35 -0.73
N ALA A 35 3.20 26.85 -0.54
CA ALA A 35 2.08 26.09 0.02
C ALA A 35 1.65 24.97 -0.94
N GLU A 36 1.54 25.25 -2.23
CA GLU A 36 1.22 24.25 -3.26
C GLU A 36 2.32 23.19 -3.37
N ALA A 37 3.59 23.60 -3.39
CA ALA A 37 4.72 22.67 -3.39
C ALA A 37 4.72 21.75 -2.16
N LYS A 38 4.36 22.27 -0.98
CA LYS A 38 4.25 21.48 0.26
C LYS A 38 3.08 20.51 0.21
N ARG A 39 1.91 20.94 -0.29
CA ARG A 39 0.74 20.05 -0.49
C ARG A 39 1.07 18.92 -1.44
N ARG A 40 1.71 19.25 -2.57
CA ARG A 40 2.12 18.27 -3.57
C ARG A 40 3.14 17.27 -3.04
N LYS A 41 4.14 17.74 -2.30
CA LYS A 41 5.12 16.86 -1.62
C LYS A 41 4.40 15.82 -0.75
N LYS A 42 3.43 16.26 0.06
CA LYS A 42 2.64 15.39 0.94
C LYS A 42 1.83 14.36 0.16
N GLU A 43 1.19 14.77 -0.95
CA GLU A 43 0.49 13.84 -1.84
C GLU A 43 1.41 12.77 -2.44
N ILE A 44 2.62 13.16 -2.85
CA ILE A 44 3.60 12.23 -3.42
C ILE A 44 4.12 11.27 -2.36
N GLU A 45 4.39 11.75 -1.14
CA GLU A 45 4.80 10.91 -0.02
C GLU A 45 3.69 9.93 0.36
N TYR A 46 2.46 10.41 0.49
CA TYR A 46 1.29 9.57 0.76
C TYR A 46 1.06 8.50 -0.32
N LYS A 47 1.17 8.86 -1.61
CA LYS A 47 1.08 7.90 -2.71
C LYS A 47 2.25 6.92 -2.72
N LYS A 48 3.43 7.32 -2.24
CA LYS A 48 4.58 6.43 -2.11
C LYS A 48 4.40 5.47 -0.93
N GLU A 49 3.82 5.93 0.17
CA GLU A 49 3.44 5.09 1.31
C GLU A 49 2.34 4.10 0.90
N MET A 50 1.29 4.56 0.21
CA MET A 50 0.26 3.69 -0.37
C MET A 50 0.82 2.75 -1.45
N GLY A 51 1.75 3.20 -2.30
CA GLY A 51 2.39 2.35 -3.30
C GLY A 51 3.43 1.39 -2.72
N SER A 52 3.87 1.64 -1.48
CA SER A 52 4.65 0.69 -0.67
C SER A 52 3.74 -0.29 0.09
N PHE A 53 2.43 -0.08 0.06
CA PHE A 53 1.47 -1.12 0.37
C PHE A 53 1.52 -2.11 -0.79
N VAL A 54 2.46 -3.06 -0.67
CA VAL A 54 2.45 -4.26 -1.49
C VAL A 54 1.17 -4.99 -1.10
N VAL A 55 0.06 -4.68 -1.77
CA VAL A 55 -1.07 -5.61 -1.85
C VAL A 55 -0.44 -6.83 -2.53
N ARG A 56 -0.10 -7.86 -1.76
CA ARG A 56 0.39 -9.09 -2.39
C ARG A 56 -0.72 -9.52 -3.33
N LYS A 57 -0.39 -9.77 -4.59
CA LYS A 57 -1.35 -10.34 -5.53
C LYS A 57 -1.67 -11.73 -4.99
N CYS A 58 -2.72 -11.83 -4.19
CA CYS A 58 -3.19 -13.08 -3.61
C CYS A 58 -3.58 -13.97 -4.79
N LYS A 59 -2.88 -15.08 -4.98
CA LYS A 59 -3.17 -16.05 -6.04
C LYS A 59 -4.30 -16.97 -5.63
N THR A 60 -4.47 -17.18 -4.33
CA THR A 60 -5.46 -18.07 -3.75
C THR A 60 -6.25 -17.35 -2.66
N LEU A 61 -7.48 -17.83 -2.42
CA LEU A 61 -8.36 -17.30 -1.36
C LEU A 61 -7.72 -17.46 0.04
N ASP A 62 -6.95 -18.52 0.24
CA ASP A 62 -6.18 -18.78 1.47
C ASP A 62 -5.15 -17.66 1.75
N GLU A 63 -4.38 -17.25 0.74
CA GLU A 63 -3.41 -16.16 0.87
C GLU A 63 -4.12 -14.84 1.23
N LEU A 64 -5.27 -14.56 0.61
CA LEU A 64 -6.05 -13.36 0.88
C LEU A 64 -6.56 -13.31 2.32
N ILE A 65 -7.15 -14.41 2.79
CA ILE A 65 -7.72 -14.45 4.14
C ILE A 65 -6.61 -14.41 5.19
N THR A 66 -5.48 -15.07 4.95
CA THR A 66 -4.30 -15.02 5.82
C THR A 66 -3.77 -13.60 5.96
N GLU A 67 -3.67 -12.84 4.86
CA GLU A 67 -3.26 -11.44 4.91
C GLU A 67 -4.27 -10.55 5.63
N TYR A 68 -5.57 -10.75 5.37
CA TYR A 68 -6.63 -10.00 6.06
C TYR A 68 -6.55 -10.19 7.57
N VAL A 69 -6.41 -11.44 8.02
CA VAL A 69 -6.28 -11.76 9.45
C VAL A 69 -4.99 -11.20 10.04
N ALA A 70 -3.87 -11.24 9.31
CA ALA A 70 -2.61 -10.68 9.76
C ALA A 70 -2.62 -9.15 9.90
N LEU A 71 -3.32 -8.45 9.00
CA LEU A 71 -3.42 -6.99 8.99
C LEU A 71 -4.47 -6.47 9.97
N TYR A 72 -5.64 -7.11 10.02
CA TYR A 72 -6.79 -6.61 10.78
C TYR A 72 -7.03 -7.40 12.08
N GLY A 73 -6.93 -8.73 12.01
CA GLY A 73 -7.22 -9.60 13.15
C GLY A 73 -6.24 -9.41 14.32
N LYS A 74 -4.96 -9.17 14.02
CA LYS A 74 -3.91 -9.05 15.05
C LYS A 74 -4.09 -7.84 15.97
N GLU A 75 -4.59 -6.71 15.45
CA GLU A 75 -4.78 -5.49 16.24
C GLU A 75 -6.18 -5.41 16.89
N ASN A 76 -7.17 -6.10 16.32
CA ASN A 76 -8.58 -5.96 16.73
C ASN A 76 -9.14 -7.13 17.54
N TRP A 77 -8.51 -8.31 17.52
CA TRP A 77 -9.03 -9.51 18.21
C TRP A 77 -8.17 -9.88 19.41
N ALA A 78 -8.81 -10.22 20.53
CA ALA A 78 -8.14 -10.88 21.64
C ALA A 78 -7.67 -12.27 21.21
N LEU A 79 -6.58 -12.78 21.80
CA LEU A 79 -5.91 -14.02 21.39
C LEU A 79 -6.87 -15.22 21.26
N SER A 80 -7.81 -15.36 22.19
CA SER A 80 -8.82 -16.43 22.18
C SER A 80 -9.82 -16.31 21.03
N THR A 81 -10.18 -15.09 20.64
CA THR A 81 -11.07 -14.82 19.49
C THR A 81 -10.32 -15.00 18.17
N TYR A 82 -9.02 -14.67 18.14
CA TYR A 82 -8.17 -14.86 16.98
C TYR A 82 -8.05 -16.35 16.61
N GLU A 83 -7.71 -17.21 17.57
CA GLU A 83 -7.57 -18.66 17.33
C GLU A 83 -8.89 -19.30 16.89
N GLY A 84 -10.01 -18.92 17.52
CA GLY A 84 -11.34 -19.40 17.13
C GLY A 84 -11.72 -19.02 15.70
N ASN A 85 -11.52 -17.75 15.33
CA ASN A 85 -11.85 -17.27 13.99
C ASN A 85 -10.95 -17.89 12.90
N VAL A 86 -9.66 -18.05 13.16
CA VAL A 86 -8.73 -18.72 12.23
C VAL A 86 -9.13 -20.19 12.01
N SER A 87 -9.50 -20.90 13.09
CA SER A 87 -9.94 -22.30 12.99
C SER A 87 -11.22 -22.44 12.15
N LEU A 88 -12.19 -21.53 12.32
CA LEU A 88 -13.42 -21.53 11.52
C LEU A 88 -13.17 -21.20 10.05
N ILE A 89 -12.32 -20.23 9.77
CA ILE A 89 -11.92 -19.84 8.41
C ILE A 89 -11.29 -21.04 7.69
N ASN A 90 -10.31 -21.69 8.34
CA ASN A 90 -9.59 -22.81 7.75
C ASN A 90 -10.49 -24.02 7.49
N ASN A 91 -11.39 -24.34 8.43
CA ASN A 91 -12.23 -25.53 8.31
C ASN A 91 -13.48 -25.34 7.44
N TYR A 92 -14.08 -24.15 7.39
CA TYR A 92 -15.33 -23.94 6.66
C TYR A 92 -15.17 -23.17 5.36
N THR A 93 -14.26 -22.20 5.29
CA THR A 93 -14.15 -21.33 4.11
C THR A 93 -13.25 -21.95 3.05
N ILE A 94 -12.11 -22.52 3.45
CA ILE A 94 -11.15 -23.13 2.51
C ILE A 94 -11.68 -24.48 1.99
N ILE A 95 -12.24 -25.30 2.87
CA ILE A 95 -12.75 -26.64 2.50
C ILE A 95 -13.95 -26.54 1.55
N PHE A 96 -14.89 -25.62 1.82
CA PHE A 96 -16.05 -25.42 0.94
C PHE A 96 -15.65 -24.94 -0.46
N TRP A 97 -14.65 -24.06 -0.55
CA TRP A 97 -14.16 -23.55 -1.83
C TRP A 97 -13.41 -24.63 -2.64
N MET A 98 -12.62 -25.49 -1.99
CA MET A 98 -11.99 -26.63 -2.66
C MET A 98 -12.98 -27.68 -3.16
N MET A 99 -14.13 -27.85 -2.50
CA MET A 99 -15.17 -28.79 -2.92
C MET A 99 -16.07 -28.25 -4.05
N THR A 100 -16.10 -26.94 -4.28
CA THR A 100 -16.96 -26.30 -5.30
C THR A 100 -16.21 -25.88 -6.55
N CYS A 101 -14.89 -25.79 -6.50
CA CYS A 101 -14.01 -25.66 -7.67
C CYS A 101 -13.44 -27.04 -8.07
N TYR A 102 -14.30 -27.89 -8.63
CA TYR A 102 -13.92 -29.05 -9.45
C TYR A 102 -14.89 -29.18 -10.62
#